data_AF-A0A438XNB2-F1
#
_entry.id   AF-A0A438XNB2-F1
#
_cell.length_a   1.000
_cell.length_b   1.000
_cell.length_c   1.000
_cell.angle_alpha   90.00
_cell.angle_beta   90.00
_cell.angle_gamma   90.00
#
_symmetry.space_group_name_H-M   'P 1'
#
loop_
_entity.id
_entity.type
_entity.pdbx_description
1 polymer ?
#
loop_
_entity_poly.entity_id
_entity_poly.type
_entity_poly.pdbx_seq_one_letter_code
_entity_poly.pdbx_strand_id
1 'polypeptide(L)'
;GHLVPVLKSYWLNIHVSIITASYGFLGLCFVLGILSLVLFILRKQGRFNLDKTILSISAINEMSMILGLFMLTAGNFLGGVWANESWGRYWGWDPKETWALISICVYALILHLRFLGSQNWPFILASSSVIGFYSVLMTYFGVNYYLSGLHSYAAGDPLPIPTFLYFLVAIPFILVSLAYFKRHLSLPKLI
;
A
#
# COMPACT_ATOMS: atom_id res chain seq x y z
N GLY A 1 -26.14 -13.44 20.69
CA GLY A 1 -25.15 -14.42 20.18
C GLY A 1 -23.85 -14.21 20.91
N HIS A 2 -23.36 -15.23 21.61
CA HIS A 2 -22.04 -15.17 22.25
C HIS A 2 -20.98 -15.07 21.16
N LEU A 3 -20.25 -13.95 21.12
CA LEU A 3 -19.04 -13.81 20.31
C LEU A 3 -18.05 -14.91 20.72
N VAL A 4 -17.45 -15.58 19.73
CA VAL A 4 -16.44 -16.63 19.93
C VAL A 4 -15.31 -16.10 20.84
N PRO A 5 -14.78 -16.89 21.81
CA PRO A 5 -13.87 -16.41 22.87
C PRO A 5 -12.62 -15.66 22.38
N VAL A 6 -12.19 -15.92 21.13
CA VAL A 6 -11.06 -15.30 20.45
C VAL A 6 -11.20 -13.77 20.25
N LEU A 7 -12.42 -13.24 20.22
CA LEU A 7 -12.69 -11.80 19.99
C LEU A 7 -12.55 -10.92 21.24
N LYS A 8 -12.19 -11.50 22.40
CA LYS A 8 -12.02 -10.76 23.67
C LYS A 8 -10.56 -10.51 24.08
N SER A 9 -9.59 -10.88 23.24
CA SER A 9 -8.16 -10.65 23.54
C SER A 9 -7.75 -9.20 23.25
N TYR A 10 -6.95 -8.63 24.15
CA TYR A 10 -6.32 -7.31 24.01
C TYR A 10 -5.40 -7.25 22.77
N TRP A 11 -4.76 -8.38 22.43
CA TRP A 11 -3.87 -8.50 21.29
C TRP A 11 -4.57 -8.33 19.95
N LEU A 12 -5.82 -8.79 19.83
CA LEU A 12 -6.63 -8.60 18.61
C LEU A 12 -6.83 -7.11 18.34
N ASN A 13 -7.27 -6.36 19.35
CA ASN A 13 -7.58 -4.94 19.21
C ASN A 13 -6.34 -4.13 18.83
N ILE A 14 -5.19 -4.40 19.47
CA ILE A 14 -3.94 -3.73 19.13
C ILE A 14 -3.51 -4.06 17.71
N HIS A 15 -3.45 -5.35 17.37
CA HIS A 15 -3.02 -5.82 16.06
C HIS A 15 -3.85 -5.19 14.93
N VAL A 16 -5.17 -5.31 15.02
CA VAL A 16 -6.10 -4.80 14.01
C VAL A 16 -6.03 -3.28 13.90
N SER A 17 -5.90 -2.57 15.02
CA SER A 17 -5.80 -1.10 15.02
C SER A 17 -4.51 -0.62 14.34
N ILE A 18 -3.38 -1.27 14.62
CA ILE A 18 -2.08 -0.93 14.01
C ILE A 18 -2.08 -1.23 12.51
N ILE A 19 -2.61 -2.38 12.09
CA ILE A 19 -2.74 -2.71 10.67
C ILE A 19 -3.70 -1.74 9.95
N THR A 20 -4.83 -1.39 10.58
CA THR A 20 -5.78 -0.44 9.99
C THR A 20 -5.16 0.95 9.83
N ALA A 21 -4.40 1.41 10.83
CA ALA A 21 -3.68 2.67 10.75
C ALA A 21 -2.57 2.64 9.67
N SER A 22 -1.86 1.52 9.52
CA SER A 22 -0.91 1.31 8.43
C SER A 22 -1.58 1.45 7.06
N TYR A 23 -2.71 0.80 6.83
CA TYR A 23 -3.46 0.91 5.57
C TYR A 23 -3.91 2.34 5.29
N GLY A 24 -4.19 3.13 6.33
CA GLY A 24 -4.44 4.57 6.20
C GLY A 24 -3.25 5.32 5.59
N PHE A 25 -2.04 5.09 6.10
CA PHE A 25 -0.81 5.71 5.53
C PHE A 25 -0.50 5.19 4.12
N LEU A 26 -0.67 3.91 3.86
CA LEU A 26 -0.44 3.33 2.52
C LEU A 26 -1.51 3.81 1.51
N GLY A 27 -2.74 4.03 1.96
CA GLY A 27 -3.81 4.67 1.18
C GLY A 27 -3.52 6.15 0.90
N LEU A 28 -2.93 6.87 1.86
CA LEU A 28 -2.42 8.22 1.61
C LEU A 28 -1.33 8.20 0.52
N CYS A 29 -0.42 7.21 0.55
CA CYS A 29 0.59 7.05 -0.49
C CYS A 29 -0.01 6.85 -1.89
N PHE A 30 -1.10 6.09 -2.00
CA PHE A 30 -1.83 5.90 -3.25
C PHE A 30 -2.39 7.24 -3.78
N VAL A 31 -3.04 8.02 -2.92
CA VAL A 31 -3.60 9.34 -3.29
C VAL A 31 -2.49 10.33 -3.69
N LEU A 32 -1.42 10.41 -2.90
CA LEU A 32 -0.27 11.28 -3.20
C LEU A 32 0.46 10.84 -4.48
N GLY A 33 0.53 9.53 -4.74
CA GLY A 33 1.07 8.97 -5.97
C GLY A 33 0.25 9.38 -7.20
N ILE A 34 -1.08 9.25 -7.15
CA ILE A 34 -1.97 9.75 -8.21
C ILE A 34 -1.78 11.25 -8.43
N LEU A 35 -1.79 12.04 -7.36
CA LEU A 35 -1.61 13.48 -7.43
C LEU A 35 -0.27 13.83 -8.10
N SER A 36 0.82 13.17 -7.71
CA SER A 36 2.15 13.35 -8.31
C SER A 36 2.15 13.01 -9.80
N LEU A 37 1.55 11.89 -10.21
CA LEU A 37 1.43 11.49 -11.62
C LEU A 37 0.63 12.52 -12.44
N VAL A 38 -0.48 13.03 -11.90
CA VAL A 38 -1.27 14.10 -12.54
C VAL A 38 -0.42 15.37 -12.71
N LEU A 39 0.35 15.76 -11.69
CA LEU A 39 1.25 16.91 -11.78
C LEU A 39 2.34 16.70 -12.83
N PHE A 40 2.89 15.49 -12.97
CA PHE A 40 3.82 15.15 -14.04
C PHE A 40 3.20 15.33 -15.44
N ILE A 41 1.94 14.91 -15.62
CA ILE A 41 1.22 15.06 -16.90
C ILE A 41 0.96 16.54 -17.21
N LEU A 42 0.51 17.31 -16.22
CA LEU A 42 0.20 18.74 -16.37
C LEU A 42 1.44 19.62 -16.48
N ARG A 43 2.62 19.10 -16.11
CA ARG A 43 3.88 19.82 -16.19
C ARG A 43 4.17 20.29 -17.62
N LYS A 44 4.50 21.57 -17.75
CA LYS A 44 5.08 22.18 -18.95
C LYS A 44 6.48 22.69 -18.61
N GLN A 45 7.41 22.64 -19.56
CA GLN A 45 8.77 23.15 -19.38
C GLN A 45 8.72 24.62 -18.91
N GLY A 46 9.50 24.97 -17.88
CA GLY A 46 9.61 26.34 -17.36
C GLY A 46 8.74 26.70 -16.14
N ARG A 47 7.92 25.78 -15.60
CA ARG A 47 7.12 26.02 -14.38
C ARG A 47 7.81 25.54 -13.11
N PHE A 48 8.77 26.31 -12.60
CA PHE A 48 9.57 25.99 -11.42
C PHE A 48 8.76 25.64 -10.15
N ASN A 49 7.58 26.23 -9.98
CA ASN A 49 6.72 25.96 -8.82
C ASN A 49 6.18 24.53 -8.82
N LEU A 50 5.86 23.95 -9.99
CA LEU A 50 5.33 22.59 -10.08
C LEU A 50 6.39 21.54 -9.72
N ASP A 51 7.64 21.76 -10.14
CA ASP A 51 8.74 20.82 -9.83
C ASP A 51 9.00 20.76 -8.32
N LYS A 52 8.97 21.92 -7.64
CA LYS A 52 9.05 21.97 -6.17
C LYS A 52 7.89 21.25 -5.51
N THR A 53 6.66 21.46 -5.99
CA THR A 53 5.48 20.77 -5.44
C THR A 53 5.58 19.25 -5.60
N ILE A 54 6.01 18.77 -6.77
CA ILE A 54 6.24 17.33 -7.01
C ILE A 54 7.27 16.77 -6.02
N LEU A 55 8.37 17.48 -5.78
CA LEU A 55 9.38 17.07 -4.81
C LEU A 55 8.85 17.03 -3.38
N SER A 56 8.11 18.06 -2.96
CA SER A 56 7.48 18.09 -1.63
C SER A 56 6.48 16.94 -1.44
N ILE A 57 5.63 16.69 -2.43
CA ILE A 57 4.69 15.55 -2.40
C ILE A 57 5.44 14.23 -2.37
N SER A 58 6.50 14.08 -3.16
CA SER A 58 7.34 12.88 -3.17
C SER A 58 7.97 12.62 -1.80
N ALA A 59 8.48 13.66 -1.13
CA ALA A 59 9.05 13.52 0.22
C ALA A 59 8.00 13.12 1.26
N ILE A 60 6.82 13.73 1.24
CA ILE A 60 5.72 13.38 2.14
C ILE A 60 5.26 11.94 1.88
N ASN A 61 5.17 11.55 0.61
CA ASN A 61 4.81 10.19 0.20
C ASN A 61 5.83 9.16 0.72
N GLU A 62 7.11 9.44 0.58
CA GLU A 62 8.18 8.56 1.08
C GLU A 62 8.12 8.41 2.61
N MET A 63 7.96 9.50 3.35
CA MET A 63 7.82 9.48 4.81
C MET A 63 6.58 8.69 5.25
N SER A 64 5.45 8.91 4.56
CA SER A 64 4.20 8.19 4.82
C SER A 64 4.35 6.69 4.55
N MET A 65 5.09 6.32 3.49
CA MET A 65 5.35 4.93 3.13
C MET A 65 6.24 4.23 4.16
N ILE A 66 7.27 4.91 4.66
CA ILE A 66 8.13 4.38 5.74
C ILE A 66 7.30 4.10 6.99
N LEU A 67 6.45 5.05 7.39
CA LEU A 67 5.58 4.90 8.56
C LEU A 67 4.55 3.78 8.34
N GLY A 68 3.92 3.73 7.17
CA GLY A 68 2.98 2.68 6.79
C GLY A 68 3.62 1.30 6.82
N LEU A 69 4.82 1.13 6.25
CA LEU A 69 5.57 -0.13 6.26
C LEU A 69 5.97 -0.55 7.68
N PHE A 70 6.44 0.39 8.51
CA PHE A 70 6.77 0.12 9.90
C PHE A 70 5.55 -0.42 10.67
N MET A 71 4.41 0.28 10.56
CA MET A 71 3.17 -0.14 11.20
C MET A 71 2.65 -1.47 10.64
N LEU A 72 2.76 -1.71 9.33
CA LEU A 72 2.34 -2.97 8.71
C LEU A 72 3.15 -4.14 9.28
N THR A 73 4.47 -3.94 9.36
CA THR A 73 5.40 -4.95 9.84
C THR A 73 5.17 -5.24 11.32
N ALA A 74 5.13 -4.20 12.16
CA ALA A 74 4.86 -4.33 13.59
C ALA A 74 3.48 -4.96 13.85
N GLY A 75 2.45 -4.52 13.11
CA GLY A 75 1.13 -5.10 13.12
C GLY A 75 1.17 -6.59 12.78
N ASN A 76 1.84 -6.98 11.70
CA ASN A 76 1.95 -8.38 11.29
C ASN A 76 2.59 -9.27 12.37
N PHE A 77 3.66 -8.80 13.03
CA PHE A 77 4.28 -9.51 14.16
C PHE A 77 3.32 -9.66 15.35
N LEU A 78 2.61 -8.60 15.72
CA LEU A 78 1.60 -8.64 16.79
C LEU A 78 0.44 -9.59 16.43
N GLY A 79 0.12 -9.72 15.14
CA GLY A 79 -0.84 -10.70 14.64
C GLY A 79 -0.41 -12.13 14.93
N GLY A 80 0.88 -12.43 14.75
CA GLY A 80 1.41 -13.75 15.09
C GLY A 80 1.34 -14.06 16.59
N VAL A 81 1.55 -13.05 17.46
CA VAL A 81 1.37 -13.21 18.92
C VAL A 81 -0.09 -13.57 19.23
N TRP A 82 -1.04 -12.84 18.65
CA TRP A 82 -2.46 -13.13 18.80
C TRP A 82 -2.86 -14.50 18.22
N ALA A 83 -2.30 -14.89 17.07
CA ALA A 83 -2.53 -16.19 16.46
C ALA A 83 -2.07 -17.34 17.37
N ASN A 84 -0.94 -17.16 18.08
CA ASN A 84 -0.46 -18.15 19.04
C ASN A 84 -1.39 -18.29 20.24
N GLU A 85 -1.89 -17.17 20.77
CA GLU A 85 -2.86 -17.17 21.86
C GLU A 85 -4.21 -17.82 21.44
N SER A 86 -4.63 -17.59 20.19
CA SER A 86 -5.94 -18.02 19.70
C SER A 86 -5.97 -19.45 19.15
N TRP A 87 -4.92 -19.86 18.45
CA TRP A 87 -4.85 -21.08 17.66
C TRP A 87 -3.63 -21.95 17.99
N GLY A 88 -2.80 -21.57 18.96
CA GLY A 88 -1.62 -22.34 19.40
C GLY A 88 -0.45 -22.33 18.43
N ARG A 89 -0.44 -21.43 17.43
CA ARG A 89 0.65 -21.26 16.45
C ARG A 89 0.83 -19.80 16.05
N TYR A 90 2.07 -19.38 15.79
CA TYR A 90 2.38 -17.99 15.40
C TYR A 90 2.06 -17.63 13.95
N TRP A 91 2.04 -18.62 13.06
CA TRP A 91 1.85 -18.43 11.63
C TRP A 91 1.28 -19.70 11.00
N GLY A 92 0.37 -19.54 10.05
CA GLY A 92 -0.35 -20.60 9.38
C GLY A 92 -0.34 -20.57 7.87
N TRP A 93 0.32 -19.59 7.23
CA TRP A 93 0.34 -19.40 5.77
C TRP A 93 -1.06 -19.28 5.16
N ASP A 94 -2.03 -18.80 5.93
CA ASP A 94 -3.34 -18.54 5.35
C ASP A 94 -3.24 -17.38 4.35
N PRO A 95 -4.23 -17.22 3.45
CA PRO A 95 -4.16 -16.18 2.44
C PRO A 95 -3.97 -14.77 3.01
N LYS A 96 -4.50 -14.42 4.20
CA LYS A 96 -4.31 -13.07 4.76
C LYS A 96 -2.89 -12.87 5.25
N GLU A 97 -2.37 -13.83 6.01
CA GLU A 97 -0.98 -13.84 6.48
C GLU A 97 0.00 -13.74 5.29
N THR A 98 -0.22 -14.55 4.25
CA THR A 98 0.64 -14.58 3.05
C THR A 98 0.61 -13.24 2.30
N TRP A 99 -0.57 -12.66 2.10
CA TRP A 99 -0.71 -11.36 1.40
C TRP A 99 -0.22 -10.17 2.24
N ALA A 100 -0.31 -10.25 3.57
CA ALA A 100 0.31 -9.28 4.47
C ALA A 100 1.84 -9.31 4.30
N LEU A 101 2.45 -10.50 4.27
CA LEU A 101 3.89 -10.65 4.00
C LEU A 101 4.28 -10.14 2.61
N ILE A 102 3.52 -10.47 1.56
CA ILE A 102 3.74 -9.95 0.20
C ILE A 102 3.70 -8.42 0.21
N SER A 103 2.73 -7.81 0.90
CA SER A 103 2.62 -6.35 0.97
C SER A 103 3.83 -5.72 1.68
N ILE A 104 4.31 -6.32 2.78
CA ILE A 104 5.55 -5.89 3.43
C ILE A 104 6.72 -5.95 2.45
N CYS A 105 6.88 -7.06 1.71
CA CYS A 105 7.95 -7.21 0.73
C CYS A 105 7.85 -6.18 -0.41
N VAL A 106 6.64 -5.92 -0.94
CA VAL A 106 6.41 -4.93 -1.99
C VAL A 106 6.84 -3.54 -1.55
N TYR A 107 6.36 -3.07 -0.39
CA TYR A 107 6.70 -1.73 0.09
C TYR A 107 8.16 -1.62 0.54
N ALA A 108 8.74 -2.68 1.11
CA ALA A 108 10.17 -2.73 1.43
C ALA A 108 11.02 -2.63 0.16
N LEU A 109 10.66 -3.36 -0.90
CA LEU A 109 11.35 -3.29 -2.19
C LEU A 109 11.24 -1.89 -2.80
N ILE A 110 10.06 -1.27 -2.78
CA ILE A 110 9.86 0.09 -3.27
C ILE A 110 10.82 1.06 -2.57
N LEU A 111 10.88 1.06 -1.24
CA LEU A 111 11.78 1.93 -0.50
C LEU A 111 13.25 1.57 -0.73
N HIS A 112 13.57 0.29 -0.95
CA HIS A 112 14.92 -0.13 -1.29
C HIS A 112 15.39 0.40 -2.65
N LEU A 113 14.48 0.57 -3.62
CA LEU A 113 14.80 1.17 -4.92
C LEU A 113 15.34 2.61 -4.81
N ARG A 114 15.08 3.31 -3.70
CA ARG A 114 15.66 4.62 -3.42
C ARG A 114 17.18 4.61 -3.50
N PHE A 115 17.81 3.55 -3.03
CA PHE A 115 19.27 3.44 -2.96
C PHE A 115 19.94 3.28 -4.32
N LEU A 116 19.17 3.01 -5.39
CA LEU A 116 19.70 2.99 -6.75
C LEU A 116 20.00 4.40 -7.29
N GLY A 117 19.61 5.47 -6.58
CA GLY A 117 19.99 6.84 -6.92
C GLY A 117 19.46 7.34 -8.27
N SER A 118 18.34 6.78 -8.76
CA SER A 118 17.78 7.14 -10.06
C SER A 118 17.34 8.60 -10.09
N GLN A 119 17.71 9.33 -11.14
CA GLN A 119 17.28 10.72 -11.36
C GLN A 119 15.75 10.87 -11.47
N ASN A 120 15.05 9.78 -11.80
CA ASN A 120 13.59 9.76 -11.90
C ASN A 120 12.91 9.24 -10.62
N TRP A 121 13.60 9.24 -9.47
CA TRP A 121 13.06 8.73 -8.20
C TRP A 121 11.65 9.24 -7.87
N PRO A 122 11.31 10.54 -8.01
CA PRO A 122 9.95 11.00 -7.69
C PRO A 122 8.87 10.37 -8.57
N PHE A 123 9.17 10.07 -9.83
CA PHE A 123 8.26 9.35 -10.73
C PHE A 123 8.18 7.85 -10.39
N ILE A 124 9.33 7.22 -10.11
CA ILE A 124 9.39 5.81 -9.72
C ILE A 124 8.58 5.61 -8.45
N LEU A 125 8.80 6.43 -7.42
CA LEU A 125 8.06 6.38 -6.17
C LEU A 125 6.57 6.64 -6.37
N ALA A 126 6.17 7.62 -7.19
CA ALA A 126 4.76 7.89 -7.45
C ALA A 126 4.06 6.71 -8.14
N SER A 127 4.66 6.16 -9.20
CA SER A 127 4.12 5.00 -9.91
C SER A 127 4.08 3.75 -9.05
N SER A 128 5.14 3.47 -8.29
CA SER A 128 5.21 2.31 -7.41
C SER A 128 4.29 2.41 -6.19
N SER A 129 4.07 3.62 -5.64
CA SER A 129 3.09 3.83 -4.56
C SER A 129 1.68 3.46 -4.99
N VAL A 130 1.34 3.80 -6.23
CA VAL A 130 0.02 3.52 -6.80
C VAL A 130 -0.15 2.04 -7.09
N ILE A 131 0.85 1.40 -7.74
CA ILE A 131 0.80 -0.02 -8.08
C ILE A 131 0.91 -0.90 -6.81
N GLY A 132 1.76 -0.52 -5.86
CA GLY A 132 1.95 -1.24 -4.60
C GLY A 132 0.69 -1.32 -3.76
N PHE A 133 -0.19 -0.31 -3.85
CA PHE A 133 -1.46 -0.30 -3.11
C PHE A 133 -2.39 -1.46 -3.49
N TYR A 134 -2.26 -2.03 -4.70
CA TYR A 134 -3.03 -3.22 -5.07
C TYR A 134 -2.69 -4.45 -4.22
N SER A 135 -1.49 -4.56 -3.65
CA SER A 135 -1.17 -5.65 -2.72
C SER A 135 -1.97 -5.54 -1.42
N VAL A 136 -2.18 -4.31 -0.93
CA VAL A 136 -3.00 -4.02 0.26
C VAL A 136 -4.47 -4.27 -0.05
N LEU A 137 -4.97 -3.83 -1.21
CA LEU A 137 -6.34 -4.11 -1.65
C LEU A 137 -6.59 -5.61 -1.79
N MET A 138 -5.62 -6.37 -2.27
CA MET A 138 -5.72 -7.83 -2.33
C MET A 138 -5.79 -8.45 -0.93
N THR A 139 -5.00 -7.95 0.03
CA THR A 139 -5.06 -8.41 1.43
C THR A 139 -6.42 -8.10 2.08
N TYR A 140 -6.95 -6.89 1.86
CA TYR A 140 -8.17 -6.39 2.51
C TYR A 140 -9.46 -6.84 1.84
N PHE A 141 -9.55 -6.77 0.50
CA PHE A 141 -10.74 -7.18 -0.25
C PHE A 141 -10.55 -8.55 -0.90
N GLY A 142 -9.43 -8.72 -1.60
CA GLY A 142 -9.15 -9.93 -2.37
C GLY A 142 -9.29 -11.21 -1.54
N VAL A 143 -8.60 -11.27 -0.40
CA VAL A 143 -8.66 -12.43 0.48
C VAL A 143 -10.03 -12.60 1.13
N ASN A 144 -10.73 -11.51 1.44
CA ASN A 144 -12.04 -11.62 2.10
C ASN A 144 -13.13 -12.15 1.17
N TYR A 145 -13.10 -11.82 -0.12
CA TYR A 145 -14.17 -12.15 -1.06
C TYR A 145 -13.83 -13.27 -2.06
N TYR A 146 -12.55 -13.48 -2.36
CA TYR A 146 -12.12 -14.39 -3.43
C TYR A 146 -11.23 -15.54 -2.97
N LEU A 147 -10.74 -15.52 -1.72
CA LEU A 147 -9.94 -16.61 -1.16
C LEU A 147 -10.56 -17.11 0.15
N SER A 148 -10.53 -18.42 0.37
CA SER A 148 -11.03 -19.03 1.61
C SER A 148 -9.92 -19.15 2.66
N GLY A 149 -10.21 -18.84 3.92
CA GLY A 149 -9.27 -19.01 5.04
C GLY A 149 -9.93 -18.75 6.40
N LEU A 150 -9.22 -19.04 7.50
CA LEU A 150 -9.70 -18.83 8.89
C LEU A 150 -10.07 -17.37 9.20
N HIS A 151 -9.62 -16.44 8.36
CA HIS A 151 -9.92 -15.03 8.46
C HIS A 151 -11.00 -14.55 7.48
N SER A 152 -11.53 -15.41 6.61
CA SER A 152 -12.61 -15.01 5.70
C SER A 152 -13.93 -15.01 6.46
N TYR A 153 -14.38 -13.82 6.86
CA TYR A 153 -15.65 -13.64 7.56
C TYR A 153 -16.82 -13.38 6.60
N ALA A 154 -16.53 -13.18 5.31
CA ALA A 154 -17.54 -13.07 4.26
C ALA A 154 -17.77 -14.46 3.66
N ALA A 155 -18.58 -15.28 4.33
CA ALA A 155 -19.04 -16.55 3.80
C ALA A 155 -20.20 -16.30 2.82
N GLY A 156 -19.93 -16.39 1.52
CA GLY A 156 -20.94 -16.28 0.45
C GLY A 156 -20.31 -16.56 -0.93
N ASP A 157 -21.16 -16.81 -1.92
CA ASP A 157 -20.72 -17.00 -3.32
C ASP A 157 -19.84 -15.82 -3.78
N PRO A 158 -18.77 -16.07 -4.57
CA PRO A 158 -17.90 -15.00 -5.04
C PRO A 158 -18.76 -13.98 -5.78
N LEU A 159 -18.88 -12.78 -5.20
CA LEU A 159 -19.64 -11.71 -5.81
C LEU A 159 -19.04 -11.42 -7.19
N PRO A 160 -19.87 -11.26 -8.24
CA PRO A 160 -19.36 -10.88 -9.54
C PRO A 160 -18.54 -9.61 -9.41
N ILE A 161 -17.33 -9.62 -9.99
CA ILE A 161 -16.40 -8.49 -9.91
C ILE A 161 -17.13 -7.23 -10.35
N PRO A 162 -17.31 -6.23 -9.47
CA PRO A 162 -18.02 -5.02 -9.83
C PRO A 162 -17.36 -4.33 -11.01
N THR A 163 -18.17 -3.82 -11.96
CA THR A 163 -17.66 -3.21 -13.19
C THR A 163 -16.72 -2.02 -12.92
N PHE A 164 -16.94 -1.28 -11.83
CA PHE A 164 -16.07 -0.17 -11.42
C PHE A 164 -14.64 -0.62 -11.09
N LEU A 165 -14.42 -1.88 -10.69
CA LEU A 165 -13.10 -2.38 -10.32
C LEU A 165 -12.15 -2.42 -11.53
N TYR A 166 -12.67 -2.73 -12.72
CA TYR A 166 -11.88 -2.67 -13.95
C TYR A 166 -11.36 -1.27 -14.23
N PHE A 167 -12.18 -0.23 -14.00
CA PHE A 167 -11.75 1.16 -14.13
C PHE A 167 -10.76 1.56 -13.03
N LEU A 168 -10.98 1.11 -11.80
CA LEU A 168 -10.06 1.34 -10.67
C LEU A 168 -8.66 0.77 -10.94
N VAL A 169 -8.58 -0.36 -11.66
CA VAL A 169 -7.31 -0.95 -12.08
C VAL A 169 -6.76 -0.21 -13.30
N ALA A 170 -7.55 -0.01 -14.35
CA ALA A 170 -7.06 0.55 -15.62
C ALA A 170 -6.56 2.00 -15.51
N ILE A 171 -7.26 2.87 -14.77
CA ILE A 171 -6.95 4.31 -14.70
C ILE A 171 -5.52 4.56 -14.20
N PRO A 172 -5.07 3.97 -13.08
CA PRO A 172 -3.69 4.06 -12.63
C PRO A 172 -2.63 3.67 -13.66
N PHE A 173 -2.81 2.57 -14.39
CA PHE A 173 -1.85 2.16 -15.43
C PHE A 173 -1.80 3.16 -16.58
N ILE A 174 -2.94 3.73 -16.97
CA ILE A 174 -3.02 4.80 -17.97
C ILE A 174 -2.29 6.05 -17.46
N LEU A 175 -2.52 6.46 -16.21
CA LEU A 175 -1.86 7.62 -15.61
C LEU A 175 -0.34 7.45 -15.55
N VAL A 176 0.16 6.28 -15.13
CA VAL A 176 1.59 5.97 -15.14
C VAL A 176 2.16 6.06 -16.56
N SER A 177 1.46 5.51 -17.55
CA SER A 177 1.88 5.53 -18.95
C SER A 177 1.95 6.94 -19.53
N LEU A 178 0.95 7.78 -19.24
CA LEU A 178 0.93 9.18 -19.69
C LEU A 178 2.03 10.02 -18.99
N ALA A 179 2.22 9.82 -17.69
CA ALA A 179 3.24 10.52 -16.91
C ALA A 179 4.66 10.11 -17.30
N TYR A 180 4.87 8.88 -17.79
CA TYR A 180 6.18 8.36 -18.20
C TYR A 180 6.91 9.24 -19.22
N PHE A 181 6.19 9.85 -20.15
CA PHE A 181 6.76 10.76 -21.16
C PHE A 181 7.33 12.05 -20.56
N LYS A 182 6.86 12.45 -19.38
CA LYS A 182 7.29 13.65 -18.66
C LYS A 182 8.01 13.35 -17.35
N ARG A 183 8.56 12.14 -17.19
CA ARG A 183 9.17 11.68 -15.93
C ARG A 183 10.43 12.44 -15.49
N HIS A 184 11.17 13.03 -16.42
CA HIS A 184 12.48 13.60 -16.13
C HIS A 184 12.37 14.90 -15.33
N LEU A 185 12.84 14.88 -14.08
CA LEU A 185 12.87 16.04 -13.20
C LEU A 185 14.32 16.52 -13.02
N SER A 186 14.57 17.82 -13.17
CA SER A 186 15.86 18.41 -12.81
C SER A 186 15.94 18.52 -11.29
N LEU A 187 16.57 17.53 -10.66
CA LEU A 187 16.85 17.58 -9.22
C LEU A 187 17.83 18.73 -8.93
N PRO A 188 17.63 19.51 -7.84
CA PRO A 188 18.65 20.43 -7.40
C PRO A 188 19.93 19.64 -7.08
N LYS A 189 21.08 20.08 -7.61
CA LYS A 189 22.38 19.52 -7.22
C LYS A 189 22.53 19.77 -5.73
N LEU A 190 22.65 18.69 -4.94
CA LEU A 190 23.11 18.79 -3.57
C LEU A 190 24.56 19.28 -3.65
N ILE A 191 24.78 20.53 -3.20
CA ILE A 191 26.10 21.15 -3.09
C ILE A 191 26.83 20.51 -1.91
#